data_AF-X0XYN0-F1
#
_entry.id   AF-X0XYN0-F1
#
_cell.length_a   1.000
_cell.length_b   1.000
_cell.length_c   1.000
_cell.angle_alpha   90.00
_cell.angle_beta   90.00
_cell.angle_gamma   90.00
#
_symmetry.space_group_name_H-M   'P 1'
#
loop_
_entity.id
_entity.type
_entity.pdbx_description
1 polymer ?
#
loop_
_entity_poly.entity_id
_entity_poly.type
_entity_poly.pdbx_seq_one_letter_code
_entity_poly.pdbx_strand_id
1 'polypeptide(L)'
;YAKMYGDGFYTRAGGFRYVYAYATAGGTDRAYLYDSAGDDRFVGTSTYAKMYGDGFYNRAGGFRYAYAFATAGGIDRAYLYDSAGDDRFLGTSTYAKMYGDGFYNRAGGFRYAYGYATAGGNDRAYFFDSAGDDTFRAAGASARLEYAAAYVA
;
A
#
# COMPACT_ATOMS: atom_id res chain seq x y z
N TYR A 1 18.42 -3.75 -1.35
CA TYR A 1 19.09 -2.47 -1.00
C TYR A 1 18.03 -1.37 -1.05
N ALA A 2 18.21 -0.28 -0.31
CA ALA A 2 17.34 0.90 -0.33
C ALA A 2 18.11 2.11 -0.85
N LYS A 3 17.40 3.08 -1.44
CA LYS A 3 17.99 4.32 -1.96
C LYS A 3 17.08 5.52 -1.65
N MET A 4 17.68 6.65 -1.35
CA MET A 4 17.01 7.95 -1.24
C MET A 4 17.83 8.98 -2.01
N TYR A 5 17.17 9.77 -2.85
CA TYR A 5 17.83 10.69 -3.77
C TYR A 5 16.97 11.92 -4.00
N GLY A 6 17.62 13.00 -4.41
CA GLY A 6 17.02 14.29 -4.77
C GLY A 6 18.07 15.18 -5.42
N ASP A 7 17.76 16.46 -5.57
CA ASP A 7 18.69 17.41 -6.19
C ASP A 7 20.00 17.49 -5.40
N GLY A 8 21.09 17.07 -6.03
CA GLY A 8 22.44 17.12 -5.46
C GLY A 8 22.77 16.02 -4.44
N PHE A 9 21.90 15.03 -4.20
CA PHE A 9 22.23 13.94 -3.28
C PHE A 9 21.70 12.56 -3.70
N TYR A 10 22.46 11.53 -3.33
CA TYR A 10 22.10 10.13 -3.47
C TYR A 10 22.67 9.36 -2.28
N THR A 11 21.82 8.59 -1.62
CA THR A 11 22.22 7.68 -0.54
C THR A 11 21.71 6.29 -0.85
N ARG A 12 22.50 5.28 -0.47
CA ARG A 12 22.17 3.86 -0.66
C ARG A 12 22.55 3.06 0.56
N ALA A 13 21.63 2.22 1.02
CA ALA A 13 21.86 1.25 2.08
C ALA A 13 21.70 -0.18 1.52
N GLY A 14 22.66 -1.06 1.78
CA GLY A 14 22.64 -2.46 1.33
C GLY A 14 23.00 -3.42 2.45
N GLY A 15 22.46 -4.63 2.43
CA GLY A 15 22.75 -5.67 3.43
C GLY A 15 22.03 -5.53 4.78
N PHE A 16 21.24 -4.47 4.98
CA PHE A 16 20.48 -4.26 6.21
C PHE A 16 19.15 -4.99 6.20
N ARG A 17 18.81 -5.65 7.31
CA ARG A 17 17.47 -6.21 7.54
C ARG A 17 16.43 -5.13 7.78
N TYR A 18 16.79 -4.04 8.46
CA TYR A 18 15.87 -2.93 8.79
C TYR A 18 16.34 -1.65 8.12
N VAL A 19 15.46 -1.00 7.36
CA VAL A 19 15.70 0.32 6.77
C VAL A 19 14.56 1.25 7.13
N TYR A 20 14.92 2.43 7.62
CA TYR A 20 13.98 3.51 7.94
C TYR A 20 14.34 4.74 7.13
N ALA A 21 13.38 5.22 6.34
CA ALA A 21 13.48 6.46 5.58
C ALA A 21 12.49 7.47 6.16
N TYR A 22 12.89 8.74 6.25
CA TYR A 22 12.06 9.81 6.78
C TYR A 22 12.07 11.01 5.83
N ALA A 23 10.88 11.50 5.48
CA ALA A 23 10.68 12.77 4.81
C ALA A 23 10.18 13.79 5.85
N THR A 24 11.09 14.65 6.34
CA THR A 24 10.81 15.59 7.45
C THR A 24 10.97 17.05 7.07
N ALA A 25 11.57 17.34 5.92
CA ALA A 25 11.89 18.70 5.49
C ALA A 25 10.75 19.38 4.69
N GLY A 26 9.54 18.81 4.71
CA GLY A 26 8.45 19.20 3.83
C GLY A 26 8.66 18.72 2.39
N GLY A 27 7.87 19.25 1.46
CA GLY A 27 7.90 18.84 0.06
C GLY A 27 6.85 17.78 -0.29
N THR A 28 6.97 17.25 -1.50
CA THR A 28 6.03 16.27 -2.08
C THR A 28 6.79 14.97 -2.35
N ASP A 29 7.21 14.31 -1.28
CA ASP A 29 8.08 13.14 -1.36
C ASP A 29 7.33 11.85 -1.71
N ARG A 30 8.05 10.94 -2.36
CA ARG A 30 7.54 9.64 -2.81
C ARG A 30 8.39 8.51 -2.26
N ALA A 31 7.74 7.52 -1.65
CA ALA A 31 8.35 6.26 -1.27
C ALA A 31 7.88 5.15 -2.23
N TYR A 32 8.82 4.31 -2.67
CA TYR A 32 8.55 3.12 -3.47
C TYR A 32 9.04 1.91 -2.69
N LEU A 33 8.14 0.96 -2.39
CA LEU A 33 8.41 -0.25 -1.63
C LEU A 33 8.13 -1.48 -2.50
N TYR A 34 9.05 -2.43 -2.51
CA TYR A 34 9.00 -3.64 -3.34
C TYR A 34 9.12 -4.90 -2.49
N ASP A 35 8.31 -5.90 -2.83
CA ASP A 35 8.25 -7.20 -2.19
C ASP A 35 9.53 -8.02 -2.39
N SER A 36 9.54 -9.18 -1.74
CA SER A 36 10.48 -10.27 -1.93
C SER A 36 9.83 -11.39 -2.73
N ALA A 37 10.55 -12.49 -2.95
CA ALA A 37 9.96 -13.68 -3.58
C ALA A 37 9.00 -14.45 -2.65
N GLY A 38 9.01 -14.16 -1.34
CA GLY A 38 8.19 -14.82 -0.33
C GLY A 38 6.90 -14.05 -0.03
N ASP A 39 6.14 -14.53 0.97
CA ASP A 39 4.91 -13.86 1.41
C ASP A 39 5.21 -12.54 2.15
N ASP A 40 4.78 -11.44 1.57
CA ASP A 40 5.03 -10.10 2.06
C ASP A 40 3.79 -9.37 2.57
N ARG A 41 4.06 -8.39 3.44
CA ARG A 41 3.03 -7.50 3.99
C ARG A 41 3.38 -6.05 3.73
N PHE A 42 2.44 -5.34 3.13
CA PHE A 42 2.45 -3.88 3.06
C PHE A 42 1.45 -3.29 4.05
N VAL A 43 1.87 -2.26 4.80
CA VAL A 43 0.99 -1.47 5.66
C VAL A 43 1.15 0.00 5.29
N GLY A 44 0.09 0.63 4.82
CA GLY A 44 0.02 2.07 4.55
C GLY A 44 -0.90 2.76 5.55
N THR A 45 -0.42 3.84 6.16
CA THR A 45 -1.18 4.70 7.08
C THR A 45 -1.05 6.16 6.66
N SER A 46 -1.74 7.07 7.32
CA SER A 46 -1.59 8.52 7.09
C SER A 46 -0.21 9.10 7.44
N THR A 47 0.58 8.42 8.27
CA THR A 47 1.88 8.95 8.76
C THR A 47 3.10 8.14 8.31
N TYR A 48 2.90 6.88 7.92
CA TYR A 48 3.96 6.04 7.42
C TYR A 48 3.44 4.91 6.53
N ALA A 49 4.35 4.38 5.72
CA ALA A 49 4.18 3.15 4.97
C ALA A 49 5.31 2.18 5.32
N LYS A 50 5.02 0.87 5.37
CA LYS A 50 6.04 -0.15 5.59
C LYS A 50 5.79 -1.40 4.76
N MET A 51 6.87 -2.05 4.37
CA MET A 51 6.85 -3.33 3.67
C MET A 51 7.84 -4.27 4.33
N TYR A 52 7.40 -5.48 4.60
CA TYR A 52 8.19 -6.46 5.33
C TYR A 52 7.75 -7.89 5.00
N GLY A 53 8.71 -8.79 5.11
CA GLY A 53 8.55 -10.23 4.95
C GLY A 53 9.74 -10.94 5.56
N ASP A 54 10.06 -12.12 5.04
CA ASP A 54 11.22 -12.84 5.53
C ASP A 54 12.52 -12.10 5.18
N GLY A 55 13.40 -11.95 6.16
CA GLY A 55 14.70 -11.32 5.98
C GLY A 55 14.74 -9.80 5.76
N PHE A 56 13.61 -9.07 5.69
CA PHE A 56 13.64 -7.61 5.54
C PHE A 56 12.46 -6.85 6.17
N TYR A 57 12.71 -5.57 6.44
CA TYR A 57 11.75 -4.60 6.95
C TYR A 57 12.13 -3.20 6.47
N ASN A 58 11.28 -2.59 5.65
CA ASN A 58 11.46 -1.25 5.11
C ASN A 58 10.31 -0.35 5.58
N ARG A 59 10.62 0.77 6.24
CA ARG A 59 9.62 1.76 6.68
C ARG A 59 9.95 3.14 6.12
N ALA A 60 8.95 3.78 5.54
CA ALA A 60 8.99 5.15 5.05
C ALA A 60 8.02 6.01 5.88
N GLY A 61 8.52 6.97 6.65
CA GLY A 61 7.72 7.89 7.46
C GLY A 61 7.69 9.30 6.89
N GLY A 62 6.53 9.97 6.96
CA GLY A 62 6.37 11.37 6.52
C GLY A 62 6.28 11.58 5.00
N PHE A 63 6.34 10.52 4.20
CA PHE A 63 6.20 10.62 2.74
C PHE A 63 4.73 10.86 2.36
N ARG A 64 4.47 11.86 1.52
CA ARG A 64 3.12 12.16 1.04
C ARG A 64 2.54 11.04 0.16
N TYR A 65 3.39 10.43 -0.67
CA TYR A 65 2.98 9.31 -1.54
C TYR A 65 3.79 8.07 -1.22
N ALA A 66 3.12 6.96 -0.94
CA ALA A 66 3.73 5.64 -0.86
C ALA A 66 3.13 4.72 -1.91
N TYR A 67 4.01 4.13 -2.72
CA TYR A 67 3.69 3.13 -3.73
C TYR A 67 4.32 1.81 -3.33
N ALA A 68 3.50 0.78 -3.19
CA ALA A 68 3.92 -0.58 -2.91
C ALA A 68 3.64 -1.48 -4.10
N PHE A 69 4.59 -2.37 -4.41
CA PHE A 69 4.52 -3.30 -5.53
C PHE A 69 4.77 -4.72 -5.02
N ALA A 70 3.82 -5.61 -5.30
CA ALA A 70 3.96 -7.05 -5.19
C ALA A 70 4.18 -7.61 -6.60
N THR A 71 5.41 -7.96 -6.93
CA THR A 71 5.88 -8.30 -8.29
C THR A 71 6.87 -9.45 -8.35
N ALA A 72 7.43 -9.86 -7.21
CA ALA A 72 8.51 -10.81 -7.12
C ALA A 72 8.07 -12.22 -6.67
N GLY A 73 6.83 -12.40 -6.19
CA GLY A 73 6.28 -13.71 -5.85
C GLY A 73 5.27 -13.62 -4.72
N GLY A 74 5.17 -14.69 -3.94
CA GLY A 74 4.41 -14.69 -2.68
C GLY A 74 2.88 -14.60 -2.77
N ILE A 75 2.24 -14.82 -1.64
CA ILE A 75 0.84 -14.49 -1.36
C ILE A 75 0.81 -13.21 -0.52
N ASP A 76 0.97 -12.10 -1.21
CA ASP A 76 1.15 -10.81 -0.56
C ASP A 76 -0.14 -10.15 -0.10
N ARG A 77 -0.05 -9.41 1.00
CA ARG A 77 -1.18 -8.72 1.63
C ARG A 77 -0.89 -7.24 1.86
N ALA A 78 -1.77 -6.39 1.37
CA ALA A 78 -1.76 -4.95 1.63
C ALA A 78 -2.84 -4.57 2.66
N TYR A 79 -2.46 -3.79 3.67
CA TYR A 79 -3.37 -3.23 4.67
C TYR A 79 -3.27 -1.72 4.63
N LEU A 80 -4.36 -1.04 4.31
CA LEU A 80 -4.44 0.40 4.16
C LEU A 80 -5.36 0.97 5.25
N TYR A 81 -4.86 1.94 6.01
CA TYR A 81 -5.57 2.55 7.14
C TYR A 81 -5.79 4.04 6.90
N ASP A 82 -6.97 4.48 7.31
CA ASP A 82 -7.47 5.85 7.22
C ASP A 82 -6.70 6.81 8.14
N SER A 83 -7.11 8.07 8.09
CA SER A 83 -6.72 9.14 8.98
C SER A 83 -7.91 9.53 9.86
N ALA A 84 -7.73 10.57 10.69
CA ALA A 84 -8.85 11.12 11.45
C ALA A 84 -9.82 11.96 10.58
N GLY A 85 -9.41 12.31 9.35
CA GLY A 85 -10.21 13.10 8.40
C GLY A 85 -11.01 12.22 7.44
N ASP A 86 -11.68 12.85 6.47
CA ASP A 86 -12.47 12.13 5.47
C ASP A 86 -11.57 11.45 4.43
N ASP A 87 -11.61 10.12 4.39
CA ASP A 87 -10.74 9.30 3.55
C ASP A 87 -11.49 8.53 2.46
N ARG A 88 -10.72 8.11 1.45
CA ARG A 88 -11.23 7.28 0.36
C ARG A 88 -10.39 6.03 0.21
N PHE A 89 -11.04 4.89 0.28
CA PHE A 89 -10.51 3.61 -0.18
C PHE A 89 -11.01 3.31 -1.59
N LEU A 90 -10.13 2.82 -2.45
CA LEU A 90 -10.48 2.36 -3.78
C LEU A 90 -9.83 1.00 -4.04
N GLY A 91 -10.63 -0.02 -4.35
CA GLY A 91 -10.18 -1.35 -4.76
C GLY A 91 -10.50 -1.62 -6.23
N THR A 92 -9.49 -2.08 -6.98
CA THR A 92 -9.61 -2.56 -8.37
C THR A 92 -8.96 -3.94 -8.50
N SER A 93 -9.15 -4.59 -9.64
CA SER A 93 -8.53 -5.88 -9.96
C SER A 93 -7.00 -5.86 -10.00
N THR A 94 -6.37 -4.67 -10.10
CA THR A 94 -4.91 -4.55 -10.26
C THR A 94 -4.22 -3.78 -9.13
N TYR A 95 -4.97 -2.99 -8.36
CA TYR A 95 -4.44 -2.22 -7.24
C TYR A 95 -5.54 -1.80 -6.26
N ALA A 96 -5.13 -1.56 -5.02
CA ALA A 96 -5.90 -0.81 -4.04
C ALA A 96 -5.18 0.49 -3.67
N LYS A 97 -5.94 1.50 -3.25
CA LYS A 97 -5.38 2.73 -2.68
C LYS A 97 -6.25 3.27 -1.56
N MET A 98 -5.61 3.98 -0.64
CA MET A 98 -6.25 4.75 0.40
C MET A 98 -5.60 6.12 0.49
N TYR A 99 -6.41 7.16 0.50
CA TYR A 99 -5.93 8.53 0.45
C TYR A 99 -6.94 9.49 1.07
N GLY A 100 -6.38 10.56 1.63
CA GLY A 100 -7.10 11.68 2.22
C GLY A 100 -6.23 12.92 2.20
N ASP A 101 -6.48 13.83 3.13
CA ASP A 101 -5.62 15.00 3.25
C ASP A 101 -4.23 14.61 3.75
N GLY A 102 -3.19 15.14 3.10
CA GLY A 102 -1.80 14.91 3.48
C GLY A 102 -1.18 13.55 3.14
N PHE A 103 -1.93 12.53 2.68
CA PHE A 103 -1.36 11.22 2.37
C PHE A 103 -2.01 10.49 1.19
N TYR A 104 -1.22 9.60 0.57
CA TYR A 104 -1.65 8.71 -0.49
C TYR A 104 -0.87 7.39 -0.42
N ASN A 105 -1.58 6.28 -0.19
CA ASN A 105 -1.02 4.93 -0.20
C ASN A 105 -1.63 4.13 -1.35
N ARG A 106 -0.79 3.58 -2.25
CA ARG A 106 -1.23 2.69 -3.33
C ARG A 106 -0.46 1.38 -3.29
N ALA A 107 -1.18 0.27 -3.30
CA ALA A 107 -0.65 -1.09 -3.33
C ALA A 107 -1.07 -1.77 -4.64
N GLY A 108 -0.12 -2.11 -5.50
CA GLY A 108 -0.35 -2.79 -6.78
C GLY A 108 0.20 -4.21 -6.79
N GLY A 109 -0.50 -5.14 -7.44
CA GLY A 109 -0.08 -6.53 -7.60
C GLY A 109 -0.32 -7.46 -6.40
N PHE A 110 -0.83 -6.95 -5.28
CA PHE A 110 -1.09 -7.74 -4.07
C PHE A 110 -2.25 -8.71 -4.27
N ARG A 111 -2.11 -9.94 -3.78
CA ARG A 111 -3.20 -10.94 -3.84
C ARG A 111 -4.41 -10.51 -3.03
N TYR A 112 -4.18 -9.89 -1.88
CA TYR A 112 -5.24 -9.36 -1.02
C TYR A 112 -4.92 -7.93 -0.62
N ALA A 113 -5.91 -7.05 -0.72
CA ALA A 113 -5.83 -5.70 -0.21
C ALA A 113 -7.02 -5.40 0.70
N TYR A 114 -6.74 -4.82 1.86
CA TYR A 114 -7.71 -4.49 2.89
C TYR A 114 -7.66 -2.99 3.16
N GLY A 115 -8.83 -2.36 3.22
CA GLY A 115 -8.99 -0.98 3.66
C GLY A 115 -9.72 -0.94 5.00
N TYR A 116 -9.23 -0.10 5.93
CA TYR A 116 -9.82 0.08 7.25
C TYR A 116 -10.13 1.56 7.49
N ALA A 117 -11.40 1.84 7.80
CA ALA A 117 -11.92 3.11 8.28
C ALA A 117 -12.12 2.99 9.80
N THR A 118 -11.12 3.39 10.59
CA THR A 118 -11.02 3.13 12.04
C THR A 118 -10.60 4.34 12.86
N ALA A 119 -10.09 5.39 12.23
CA ALA A 119 -9.50 6.55 12.89
C ALA A 119 -10.43 7.77 12.90
N GLY A 120 -11.54 7.77 12.15
CA GLY A 120 -12.56 8.82 12.18
C GLY A 120 -13.18 9.05 10.81
N GLY A 121 -13.54 10.30 10.51
CA GLY A 121 -13.96 10.70 9.17
C GLY A 121 -15.33 10.21 8.70
N ASN A 122 -15.80 10.81 7.60
CA ASN A 122 -16.86 10.31 6.76
C ASN A 122 -16.25 9.62 5.53
N ASP A 123 -15.79 8.39 5.76
CA ASP A 123 -15.02 7.65 4.79
C ASP A 123 -15.86 7.00 3.71
N ARG A 124 -15.26 6.81 2.53
CA ARG A 124 -15.90 6.15 1.39
C ARG A 124 -15.03 5.07 0.80
N ALA A 125 -15.60 3.89 0.59
CA ALA A 125 -14.98 2.80 -0.16
C ALA A 125 -15.61 2.69 -1.55
N TYR A 126 -14.77 2.60 -2.57
CA TYR A 126 -15.16 2.38 -3.97
C TYR A 126 -14.56 1.07 -4.47
N PHE A 127 -15.38 0.24 -5.11
CA PHE A 127 -14.96 -1.02 -5.70
C PHE A 127 -15.23 -0.99 -7.20
N PHE A 128 -14.24 -1.42 -7.97
CA PHE A 128 -14.31 -1.48 -9.43
C PHE A 128 -14.05 -2.93 -9.87
N ASP A 129 -14.95 -3.41 -10.72
CA ASP A 129 -14.91 -4.73 -11.33
C ASP A 129 -13.75 -4.86 -12.33
N SER A 130 -13.61 -6.05 -12.86
CA SER A 130 -12.72 -6.44 -13.92
C SER A 130 -13.52 -6.67 -15.21
N ALA A 131 -12.85 -7.14 -16.26
CA ALA A 131 -13.54 -7.59 -17.47
C ALA A 131 -14.18 -8.99 -17.32
N GLY A 132 -13.86 -9.72 -16.26
CA GLY A 132 -14.38 -11.06 -15.97
C GLY A 132 -15.54 -11.05 -14.97
N ASP A 133 -15.98 -12.24 -14.57
CA ASP A 133 -17.04 -12.37 -13.57
C ASP A 133 -16.52 -11.99 -12.17
N ASP A 134 -17.19 -11.03 -11.53
CA ASP A 134 -16.80 -10.51 -10.23
C ASP A 134 -17.94 -10.64 -9.22
N THR A 135 -17.59 -10.88 -7.96
CA THR A 135 -18.55 -11.01 -6.87
C THR A 135 -18.34 -9.92 -5.83
N PHE A 136 -19.29 -8.99 -5.75
CA PHE A 136 -19.37 -8.01 -4.66
C PHE A 136 -20.31 -8.48 -3.56
N ARG A 137 -19.86 -8.43 -2.30
CA ARG A 137 -20.67 -8.71 -1.11
C ARG A 137 -20.49 -7.58 -0.11
N ALA A 138 -21.59 -7.09 0.45
CA ALA A 138 -21.59 -6.11 1.53
C ALA A 138 -22.52 -6.56 2.67
N ALA A 139 -22.06 -6.35 3.90
CA ALA A 139 -22.82 -6.61 5.11
C ALA A 139 -22.42 -5.63 6.20
N GLY A 140 -23.37 -4.84 6.70
CA GLY A 140 -23.13 -3.81 7.71
C GLY A 140 -22.02 -2.85 7.28
N ALA A 141 -21.00 -2.71 8.14
CA ALA A 141 -19.83 -1.84 7.91
C ALA A 141 -18.69 -2.52 7.12
N SER A 142 -18.95 -3.63 6.43
CA SER A 142 -17.94 -4.37 5.67
C SER A 142 -18.39 -4.64 4.23
N ALA A 143 -17.44 -4.60 3.31
CA ALA A 143 -17.64 -4.96 1.93
C ALA A 143 -16.39 -5.66 1.36
N ARG A 144 -16.60 -6.57 0.41
CA ARG A 144 -15.56 -7.33 -0.27
C ARG A 144 -15.93 -7.50 -1.74
N LEU A 145 -14.97 -7.21 -2.61
CA LEU A 145 -15.02 -7.56 -4.03
C LEU A 145 -14.03 -8.68 -4.27
N GLU A 146 -14.50 -9.76 -4.88
CA GLU A 146 -13.70 -10.90 -5.31
C GLU A 146 -13.68 -10.92 -6.83
N TYR A 147 -12.47 -11.00 -7.37
CA TYR A 147 -12.26 -11.15 -8.80
C TYR A 147 -12.21 -12.64 -9.14
N ALA A 148 -12.75 -13.05 -10.29
CA ALA A 148 -12.51 -14.40 -10.80
C ALA A 148 -11.01 -14.67 -10.81
N ALA A 149 -10.62 -15.89 -10.43
CA ALA A 149 -9.26 -16.34 -10.62
C ALA A 149 -8.94 -16.19 -12.11
N ALA A 150 -8.08 -15.23 -12.47
CA ALA A 150 -7.44 -15.28 -13.76
C ALA A 150 -6.78 -16.66 -13.83
N TYR A 151 -7.26 -17.51 -14.75
CA TYR A 151 -6.58 -18.75 -15.07
C TYR A 151 -5.16 -18.33 -15.49
N VAL A 152 -4.20 -18.48 -14.59
CA VAL A 152 -2.80 -18.33 -14.94
C VAL A 152 -2.46 -19.62 -15.68
N ALA A 153 -2.46 -19.54 -17.01
CA ALA A 153 -1.89 -20.58 -17.87
C ALA A 153 -0.37 -20.64 -17.70
#